data_AF-A0A9X2IDL5-F1
#
_entry.id   AF-A0A9X2IDL5-F1
#
_cell.length_a   1.000
_cell.length_b   1.000
_cell.length_c   1.000
_cell.angle_alpha   90.00
_cell.angle_beta   90.00
_cell.angle_gamma   90.00
#
_symmetry.space_group_name_H-M   'P 1'
#
loop_
_entity.id
_entity.type
_entity.pdbx_description
1 polymer ?
#
loop_
_entity_poly.entity_id
_entity_poly.type
_entity_poly.pdbx_seq_one_letter_code
_entity_poly.pdbx_strand_id
1 'polypeptide(L)'
;MQQDREQGREQDGGDRPRSDAFPHVEPGDEDLTGVVQLLGGTYGRDGRSHPRSPNEPEVRWCLEAGVRALFEEFCAFEQGEHQAVLPANELLGAVSLRRVMVAYADLLSEHGRDPGHASRDRVLRRWGSTTAFQRDVLRYLYRPGHERARHAQRAEQLRGLYDLPFGEVARVLSSEESDVQGTDPVIQLQIALQAAFPADRRLQELVRANYEHRLEAWARIYEDVAEAFGLRVTRAGFTFRDVAAVYNTIVEGVHQRLTAHPSLGLLEDGRSLALEMTMMMTEKLDGRPWSELADLRAGRGPRG
;
A
#
# COMPACT_ATOMS: atom_id res chain seq x y z
N MET A 1 45.30 -19.71 44.29
CA MET A 1 44.65 -20.41 43.17
C MET A 1 43.30 -19.76 42.96
N GLN A 2 43.32 -18.73 42.12
CA GLN A 2 42.23 -17.79 41.91
C GLN A 2 42.40 -17.39 40.45
N GLN A 3 41.71 -18.09 39.55
CA GLN A 3 41.58 -17.79 38.12
C GLN A 3 40.61 -18.80 37.50
N ASP A 4 39.94 -18.35 36.45
CA ASP A 4 39.03 -19.08 35.55
C ASP A 4 37.60 -19.28 36.02
N ARG A 5 36.78 -18.24 35.79
CA ARG A 5 35.41 -18.34 35.25
C ARG A 5 34.91 -16.96 34.80
N GLU A 6 35.54 -16.42 33.77
CA GLU A 6 34.99 -15.38 32.91
C GLU A 6 35.13 -15.86 31.47
N GLN A 7 34.03 -16.27 30.85
CA GLN A 7 33.82 -16.31 29.40
C GLN A 7 32.41 -16.82 29.09
N GLY A 8 31.69 -16.11 28.22
CA GLY A 8 30.46 -16.60 27.59
C GLY A 8 29.16 -15.86 27.94
N ARG A 9 29.10 -14.55 27.70
CA ARG A 9 27.85 -13.92 27.26
C ARG A 9 28.10 -13.36 25.86
N GLU A 10 27.98 -14.28 24.90
CA GLU A 10 27.85 -13.94 23.49
C GLU A 10 26.65 -13.03 23.29
N GLN A 11 26.92 -11.95 22.57
CA GLN A 11 25.95 -11.02 22.04
C GLN A 11 25.09 -11.77 21.04
N ASP A 12 23.89 -12.16 21.45
CA ASP A 12 22.83 -12.56 20.53
C ASP A 12 22.22 -11.29 19.93
N GLY A 13 23.02 -10.61 19.12
CA GLY A 13 22.60 -9.55 18.22
C GLY A 13 22.00 -10.21 16.99
N GLY A 14 20.84 -10.86 17.16
CA GLY A 14 20.03 -11.33 16.05
C GLY A 14 19.76 -10.16 15.12
N ASP A 15 20.40 -10.20 13.96
CA ASP A 15 20.22 -9.27 12.85
C ASP A 15 18.77 -9.39 12.42
N ARG A 16 17.89 -8.60 13.04
CA ARG A 16 16.49 -8.51 12.62
C ARG A 16 16.55 -8.03 11.16
N PRO A 17 15.95 -8.76 10.21
CA PRO A 17 15.91 -8.30 8.84
C PRO A 17 15.38 -6.86 8.86
N ARG A 18 16.19 -5.93 8.35
CA ARG A 18 15.72 -4.57 8.09
C ARG A 18 14.50 -4.74 7.19
N SER A 19 13.33 -4.41 7.73
CA SER A 19 12.10 -4.49 6.98
C SER A 19 12.14 -3.37 5.95
N ASP A 20 12.74 -3.66 4.79
CA ASP A 20 12.68 -2.84 3.58
C ASP A 20 11.23 -2.75 3.03
N ALA A 21 10.24 -3.29 3.75
CA ALA A 21 8.85 -3.44 3.32
C ALA A 21 8.00 -2.17 3.43
N PHE A 22 8.49 -1.11 4.11
CA PHE A 22 7.80 0.18 4.11
C PHE A 22 8.52 1.14 3.17
N PRO A 23 7.94 1.53 2.02
CA PRO A 23 8.52 2.58 1.21
C PRO A 23 8.49 3.87 2.02
N HIS A 24 9.64 4.28 2.54
CA HIS A 24 9.84 5.59 3.12
C HIS A 24 9.71 6.60 1.98
N VAL A 25 8.52 7.19 1.82
CA VAL A 25 8.45 8.47 1.10
C VAL A 25 9.27 9.43 1.94
N GLU A 26 10.40 9.90 1.42
CA GLU A 26 11.24 10.83 2.17
C GLU A 26 10.37 11.97 2.72
N PRO A 27 10.55 12.37 3.99
CA PRO A 27 9.81 13.47 4.58
C PRO A 27 10.02 14.79 3.80
N GLY A 28 9.21 15.06 2.78
CA GLY A 28 9.31 16.28 1.96
C GLY A 28 8.36 16.39 0.76
N ASP A 29 7.98 15.27 0.12
CA ASP A 29 7.46 15.39 -1.27
C ASP A 29 5.94 15.56 -1.43
N GLU A 30 5.14 15.19 -0.41
CA GLU A 30 3.68 15.32 -0.45
C GLU A 30 3.12 16.41 0.48
N ASP A 31 2.20 17.24 -0.01
CA ASP A 31 1.41 18.15 0.80
C ASP A 31 0.29 17.43 1.56
N LEU A 32 0.39 17.42 2.89
CA LEU A 32 -0.55 16.78 3.80
C LEU A 32 -1.72 17.69 4.22
N THR A 33 -1.84 18.90 3.68
CA THR A 33 -2.89 19.86 4.07
C THR A 33 -4.31 19.32 3.87
N GLY A 34 -4.54 18.50 2.83
CA GLY A 34 -5.83 17.84 2.61
C GLY A 34 -6.06 16.57 3.44
N VAL A 35 -4.98 16.01 4.01
CA VAL A 35 -4.96 14.70 4.66
C VAL A 35 -5.09 14.83 6.17
N VAL A 36 -4.29 15.71 6.78
CA VAL A 36 -4.21 15.88 8.24
C VAL A 36 -5.12 17.01 8.67
N GLN A 37 -6.15 16.70 9.45
CA GLN A 37 -7.25 17.64 9.72
C GLN A 37 -7.48 17.91 11.21
N LEU A 38 -6.84 17.16 12.11
CA LEU A 38 -7.16 17.16 13.54
C LEU A 38 -5.96 17.58 14.42
N LEU A 39 -4.98 18.26 13.85
CA LEU A 39 -3.92 18.90 14.62
C LEU A 39 -4.49 20.00 15.52
N GLY A 40 -4.03 20.00 16.77
CA GLY A 40 -4.23 21.11 17.69
C GLY A 40 -3.38 22.33 17.32
N GLY A 41 -3.66 23.45 17.98
CA GLY A 41 -2.86 24.65 17.85
C GLY A 41 -1.54 24.61 18.64
N THR A 42 -0.59 25.45 18.25
CA THR A 42 0.50 25.91 19.11
C THR A 42 0.11 27.26 19.72
N TYR A 43 0.70 27.59 20.86
CA TYR A 43 0.52 28.92 21.45
C TYR A 43 1.80 29.75 21.24
N GLY A 44 1.64 30.94 20.66
CA GLY A 44 2.70 31.91 20.50
C GLY A 44 3.11 32.52 21.85
N ARG A 45 4.21 33.28 21.87
CA ARG A 45 4.63 34.06 23.06
C ARG A 45 3.60 35.11 23.49
N ASP A 46 2.72 35.50 22.56
CA ASP A 46 1.58 36.39 22.78
C ASP A 46 0.35 35.68 23.35
N GLY A 47 0.43 34.37 23.60
CA GLY A 47 -0.67 33.54 24.10
C GLY A 47 -1.73 33.22 23.04
N ARG A 48 -1.55 33.62 21.78
CA ARG A 48 -2.50 33.33 20.70
C ARG A 48 -2.26 31.93 20.14
N SER A 49 -3.36 31.26 19.79
CA SER A 49 -3.32 29.96 19.13
C SER A 49 -2.97 30.13 17.66
N HIS A 50 -2.00 29.37 17.18
CA HIS A 50 -1.62 29.26 15.78
C HIS A 50 -1.87 27.83 15.29
N PRO A 51 -2.42 27.65 14.08
CA PRO A 51 -2.56 26.32 13.51
C PRO A 51 -1.18 25.69 13.32
N ARG A 52 -1.03 24.43 13.72
CA ARG A 52 0.15 23.63 13.35
C ARG A 52 0.13 23.34 11.85
N SER A 53 1.31 23.21 11.27
CA SER A 53 1.41 22.83 9.86
C SER A 53 1.29 21.31 9.73
N PRO A 54 0.36 20.81 8.89
CA PRO A 54 0.29 19.40 8.46
C PRO A 54 1.61 18.86 7.91
N ASN A 55 2.44 19.74 7.34
CA ASN A 55 3.69 19.41 6.66
C ASN A 55 4.92 19.50 7.58
N GLU A 56 4.74 19.67 8.89
CA GLU A 56 5.83 19.53 9.84
C GLU A 56 6.44 18.12 9.73
N PRO A 57 7.77 17.96 9.63
CA PRO A 57 8.39 16.64 9.54
C PRO A 57 7.94 15.71 10.66
N GLU A 58 7.85 16.19 11.89
CA GLU A 58 7.44 15.33 13.00
C GLU A 58 5.99 14.84 12.90
N VAL A 59 5.09 15.62 12.30
CA VAL A 59 3.71 15.16 12.06
C VAL A 59 3.74 13.92 11.17
N ARG A 60 4.51 13.96 10.08
CA ARG A 60 4.69 12.81 9.18
C ARG A 60 5.28 11.61 9.91
N TRP A 61 6.32 11.80 10.70
CA TRP A 61 6.97 10.68 11.41
C TRP A 61 6.04 10.01 12.42
N CYS A 62 5.24 10.80 13.16
CA CYS A 62 4.24 10.24 14.06
C CYS A 62 3.15 9.47 13.30
N LEU A 63 2.73 9.95 12.12
CA LEU A 63 1.74 9.27 11.29
C LEU A 63 2.28 7.98 10.69
N GLU A 64 3.51 7.98 10.16
CA GLU A 64 4.19 6.77 9.67
C GLU A 64 4.36 5.73 10.77
N ALA A 65 4.76 6.15 11.98
CA ALA A 65 4.80 5.27 13.14
C ALA A 65 3.41 4.70 13.49
N GLY A 66 2.35 5.50 13.32
CA GLY A 66 0.97 5.06 13.47
C GLY A 66 0.57 3.99 12.47
N VAL A 67 0.92 4.17 11.19
CA VAL A 67 0.66 3.18 10.13
C VAL A 67 1.45 1.89 10.37
N ARG A 68 2.73 1.99 10.72
CA ARG A 68 3.56 0.82 11.06
C ARG A 68 3.00 0.05 12.26
N ALA A 69 2.61 0.75 13.32
CA ALA A 69 1.99 0.12 14.49
C ALA A 69 0.64 -0.54 14.16
N LEU A 70 -0.15 0.05 13.25
CA LEU A 70 -1.37 -0.59 12.72
C LEU A 70 -1.03 -1.89 11.98
N PHE A 71 -0.03 -1.85 11.11
CA PHE A 71 0.37 -3.01 10.30
C PHE A 71 0.83 -4.18 11.17
N GLU A 72 1.71 -3.90 12.14
CA GLU A 72 2.24 -4.90 13.06
C GLU A 72 1.14 -5.55 13.91
N GLU A 73 0.12 -4.78 14.30
CA GLU A 73 -0.99 -5.29 15.10
C GLU A 73 -2.03 -6.07 14.27
N PHE A 74 -2.25 -5.68 13.01
CA PHE A 74 -3.34 -6.23 12.18
C PHE A 74 -2.93 -7.24 11.12
N CYS A 75 -1.75 -7.09 10.52
CA CYS A 75 -1.37 -7.82 9.32
C CYS A 75 -0.16 -8.72 9.55
N ALA A 76 0.84 -8.26 10.31
CA ALA A 76 2.10 -9.00 10.52
C ALA A 76 2.10 -9.91 11.77
N PHE A 77 0.93 -10.39 12.19
CA PHE A 77 0.82 -11.17 13.42
C PHE A 77 1.30 -12.61 13.21
N GLU A 78 2.45 -12.96 13.82
CA GLU A 78 3.11 -14.27 13.66
C GLU A 78 2.67 -15.33 14.69
N GLN A 79 1.93 -14.98 15.75
CA GLN A 79 1.65 -15.91 16.85
C GLN A 79 0.29 -16.61 16.69
N GLY A 80 0.30 -17.92 16.43
CA GLY A 80 -0.86 -18.73 16.02
C GLY A 80 -2.08 -18.88 16.97
N GLU A 81 -2.23 -18.05 18.01
CA GLU A 81 -3.44 -18.03 18.85
C GLU A 81 -3.94 -16.60 19.06
N HIS A 82 -5.02 -16.24 18.36
CA HIS A 82 -5.79 -15.02 18.58
C HIS A 82 -6.46 -15.08 19.98
N GLN A 83 -5.79 -14.66 21.04
CA GLN A 83 -6.51 -14.25 22.27
C GLN A 83 -7.33 -12.96 22.05
N ALA A 84 -7.08 -12.28 20.93
CA ALA A 84 -7.71 -11.04 20.54
C ALA A 84 -8.61 -11.25 19.31
N VAL A 85 -9.71 -12.01 19.42
CA VAL A 85 -10.90 -11.59 18.66
C VAL A 85 -11.37 -10.30 19.33
N LEU A 86 -10.60 -9.22 19.13
CA LEU A 86 -11.03 -7.89 19.47
C LEU A 86 -12.31 -7.68 18.68
N PRO A 87 -13.42 -7.25 19.31
CA PRO A 87 -14.60 -6.84 18.57
C PRO A 87 -14.13 -5.89 17.47
N ALA A 88 -14.62 -6.03 16.23
CA ALA A 88 -14.21 -5.17 15.12
C ALA A 88 -14.28 -3.67 15.50
N ASN A 89 -15.24 -3.34 16.36
CA ASN A 89 -15.50 -2.02 16.94
C ASN A 89 -14.32 -1.45 17.78
N GLU A 90 -13.38 -2.27 18.23
CA GLU A 90 -12.23 -1.90 19.08
C GLU A 90 -10.90 -1.88 18.30
N LEU A 91 -10.85 -2.29 17.03
CA LEU A 91 -9.59 -2.38 16.26
C LEU A 91 -8.86 -1.02 16.20
N LEU A 92 -9.56 0.09 16.00
CA LEU A 92 -8.91 1.41 16.02
C LEU A 92 -8.50 1.86 17.43
N GLY A 93 -9.17 1.35 18.48
CA GLY A 93 -8.74 1.52 19.86
C GLY A 93 -7.57 0.61 20.26
N ALA A 94 -7.34 -0.47 19.51
CA ALA A 94 -6.35 -1.50 19.80
C ALA A 94 -4.91 -1.04 19.56
N VAL A 95 -4.69 -0.14 18.58
CA VAL A 95 -3.38 0.52 18.46
C VAL A 95 -3.22 1.54 19.57
N SER A 96 -2.72 1.04 20.69
CA SER A 96 -2.31 1.86 21.81
C SER A 96 -1.19 2.81 21.40
N LEU A 97 -1.20 4.03 21.94
CA LEU A 97 -0.07 4.95 21.76
C LEU A 97 1.26 4.33 22.20
N ARG A 98 1.25 3.36 23.10
CA ARG A 98 2.44 2.61 23.49
C ARG A 98 3.07 1.89 22.30
N ARG A 99 2.28 1.19 21.48
CA ARG A 99 2.76 0.52 20.25
C ARG A 99 3.29 1.53 19.24
N VAL A 100 2.56 2.63 19.05
CA VAL A 100 3.01 3.74 18.19
C VAL A 100 4.37 4.27 18.66
N MET A 101 4.62 4.38 19.97
CA MET A 101 5.91 4.86 20.48
C MET A 101 7.05 3.87 20.26
N VAL A 102 6.78 2.57 20.29
CA VAL A 102 7.77 1.54 19.92
C VAL A 102 8.12 1.69 18.44
N ALA A 103 7.11 1.67 17.55
CA ALA A 103 7.33 1.86 16.12
C ALA A 103 8.00 3.20 15.80
N TYR A 104 7.69 4.27 16.55
CA TYR A 104 8.31 5.58 16.36
C TYR A 104 9.80 5.56 16.79
N ALA A 105 10.12 4.93 17.92
CA ALA A 105 11.51 4.78 18.35
C ALA A 105 12.34 3.96 17.35
N ASP A 106 11.75 2.91 16.80
CA ASP A 106 12.39 2.06 15.78
C ASP A 106 12.64 2.86 14.50
N LEU A 107 11.63 3.58 13.99
CA LEU A 107 11.77 4.47 12.82
C LEU A 107 12.85 5.55 13.01
N LEU A 108 12.91 6.17 14.20
CA LEU A 108 13.97 7.14 14.53
C LEU A 108 15.35 6.49 14.47
N SER A 109 15.49 5.30 15.05
CA SER A 109 16.76 4.57 15.08
C SER A 109 17.21 4.17 13.68
N GLU A 110 16.31 3.66 12.84
CA GLU A 110 16.55 3.26 11.45
C GLU A 110 17.12 4.43 10.60
N HIS A 111 16.72 5.65 10.93
CA HIS A 111 17.15 6.87 10.23
C HIS A 111 18.24 7.67 10.98
N GLY A 112 18.94 7.03 11.93
CA GLY A 112 20.06 7.65 12.64
C GLY A 112 19.67 8.83 13.54
N ARG A 113 18.41 8.86 14.02
CA ARG A 113 17.91 9.85 14.97
C ARG A 113 17.78 9.25 16.37
N ASP A 114 17.85 10.10 17.39
CA ASP A 114 17.75 9.66 18.78
C ASP A 114 16.33 9.14 19.12
N PRO A 115 16.16 7.83 19.43
CA PRO A 115 14.86 7.24 19.75
C PRO A 115 14.24 7.81 21.03
N GLY A 116 15.02 8.47 21.90
CA GLY A 116 14.51 9.19 23.08
C GLY A 116 13.50 10.29 22.75
N HIS A 117 13.40 10.68 21.47
CA HIS A 117 12.37 11.60 20.99
C HIS A 117 10.98 10.96 20.86
N ALA A 118 10.86 9.63 20.88
CA ALA A 118 9.57 8.95 20.87
C ALA A 118 8.88 9.10 22.24
N SER A 119 7.89 10.00 22.30
CA SER A 119 7.16 10.28 23.54
C SER A 119 5.66 10.45 23.30
N ARG A 120 4.85 9.78 24.13
CA ARG A 120 3.39 9.91 24.12
C ARG A 120 2.95 11.36 24.24
N ASP A 121 3.59 12.13 25.12
CA ASP A 121 3.26 13.53 25.36
C ASP A 121 3.56 14.40 24.14
N ARG A 122 4.51 14.02 23.28
CA ARG A 122 4.77 14.73 22.03
C ARG A 122 3.65 14.53 21.01
N VAL A 123 3.11 13.32 20.90
CA VAL A 123 1.93 13.05 20.05
C VAL A 123 0.72 13.78 20.61
N LEU A 124 0.42 13.64 21.91
CA LEU A 124 -0.75 14.26 22.51
C LEU A 124 -0.70 15.79 22.53
N ARG A 125 0.49 16.39 22.65
CA ARG A 125 0.65 17.85 22.48
C ARG A 125 0.35 18.35 21.06
N ARG A 126 0.39 17.47 20.06
CA ARG A 126 0.10 17.82 18.66
C ARG A 126 -1.35 17.59 18.29
N TRP A 127 -1.97 16.48 18.70
CA TRP A 127 -3.35 16.15 18.33
C TRP A 127 -4.39 16.43 19.43
N GLY A 128 -3.97 16.75 20.65
CA GLY A 128 -4.84 16.99 21.81
C GLY A 128 -5.51 15.73 22.38
N SER A 129 -5.67 14.68 21.58
CA SER A 129 -6.22 13.39 22.02
C SER A 129 -5.70 12.23 21.17
N THR A 130 -5.75 11.02 21.73
CA THR A 130 -5.43 9.79 20.99
C THR A 130 -6.38 9.58 19.80
N THR A 131 -7.67 9.85 19.97
CA THR A 131 -8.67 9.67 18.92
C THR A 131 -8.44 10.60 17.73
N ALA A 132 -8.04 11.86 17.98
CA ALA A 132 -7.69 12.80 16.91
C ALA A 132 -6.49 12.30 16.10
N PHE A 133 -5.46 11.81 16.78
CA PHE A 133 -4.29 11.19 16.15
C PHE A 133 -4.68 9.97 15.31
N GLN A 134 -5.42 9.01 15.88
CA GLN A 134 -5.84 7.79 15.17
C GLN A 134 -6.66 8.09 13.92
N ARG A 135 -7.55 9.10 13.97
CA ARG A 135 -8.33 9.53 12.80
C ARG A 135 -7.47 10.14 11.70
N ASP A 136 -6.42 10.88 12.04
CA ASP A 136 -5.48 11.39 11.04
C ASP A 136 -4.53 10.29 10.52
N VAL A 137 -4.16 9.30 11.34
CA VAL A 137 -3.44 8.09 10.86
C VAL A 137 -4.27 7.36 9.81
N LEU A 138 -5.57 7.19 10.03
CA LEU A 138 -6.46 6.59 9.05
C LEU A 138 -6.52 7.39 7.74
N ARG A 139 -6.64 8.72 7.81
CA ARG A 139 -6.59 9.55 6.60
C ARG A 139 -5.24 9.42 5.90
N TYR A 140 -4.16 9.39 6.67
CA TYR A 140 -2.79 9.27 6.17
C TYR A 140 -2.54 7.92 5.47
N LEU A 141 -3.17 6.84 5.93
CA LEU A 141 -3.13 5.54 5.26
C LEU A 141 -3.71 5.59 3.83
N TYR A 142 -4.71 6.43 3.59
CA TYR A 142 -5.33 6.64 2.28
C TYR A 142 -4.79 7.90 1.57
N ARG A 143 -3.58 8.36 1.91
CA ARG A 143 -2.98 9.54 1.28
C ARG A 143 -2.71 9.28 -0.20
N PRO A 144 -3.10 10.20 -1.11
CA PRO A 144 -2.91 10.00 -2.54
C PRO A 144 -1.44 9.87 -2.99
N GLY A 145 -0.48 10.45 -2.26
CA GLY A 145 0.93 10.45 -2.63
C GLY A 145 1.57 9.08 -2.64
N HIS A 146 1.15 8.18 -1.74
CA HIS A 146 1.64 6.81 -1.74
C HIS A 146 1.26 6.07 -3.04
N GLU A 147 -0.03 6.11 -3.43
CA GLU A 147 -0.48 5.49 -4.69
C GLU A 147 0.13 6.17 -5.91
N ARG A 148 0.25 7.52 -5.91
CA ARG A 148 0.90 8.25 -7.01
C ARG A 148 2.35 7.82 -7.20
N ALA A 149 3.13 7.71 -6.13
CA ALA A 149 4.52 7.27 -6.19
C ALA A 149 4.62 5.84 -6.74
N ARG A 150 3.78 4.93 -6.23
CA ARG A 150 3.70 3.55 -6.70
C ARG A 150 3.35 3.45 -8.18
N HIS A 151 2.32 4.16 -8.63
CA HIS A 151 1.92 4.14 -10.05
C HIS A 151 2.96 4.80 -10.97
N ALA A 152 3.64 5.86 -10.51
CA ALA A 152 4.72 6.47 -11.28
C ALA A 152 5.91 5.49 -11.44
N GLN A 153 6.31 4.82 -10.36
CA GLN A 153 7.32 3.77 -10.39
C GLN A 153 6.91 2.63 -11.33
N ARG A 154 5.65 2.20 -11.25
CA ARG A 154 5.11 1.13 -12.10
C ARG A 154 5.12 1.51 -13.58
N ALA A 155 4.70 2.72 -13.91
CA ALA A 155 4.71 3.23 -15.29
C ALA A 155 6.14 3.23 -15.86
N GLU A 156 7.14 3.60 -15.06
CA GLU A 156 8.54 3.58 -15.48
C GLU A 156 9.08 2.14 -15.67
N GLN A 157 8.82 1.24 -14.72
CA GLN A 157 9.21 -0.17 -14.82
C GLN A 157 8.61 -0.84 -16.06
N LEU A 158 7.36 -0.53 -16.37
CA LEU A 158 6.65 -1.12 -17.49
C LEU A 158 7.28 -0.77 -18.85
N ARG A 159 7.82 0.44 -19.01
CA ARG A 159 8.56 0.81 -20.22
C ARG A 159 9.78 -0.08 -20.45
N GLY A 160 10.44 -0.51 -19.36
CA GLY A 160 11.55 -1.46 -19.41
C GLY A 160 11.15 -2.87 -19.86
N LEU A 161 9.85 -3.20 -19.88
CA LEU A 161 9.33 -4.49 -20.33
C LEU A 161 8.91 -4.50 -21.81
N TYR A 162 8.92 -3.35 -22.49
CA TYR A 162 8.40 -3.23 -23.87
C TYR A 162 9.21 -3.97 -24.94
N ASP A 163 10.42 -4.42 -24.62
CA ASP A 163 11.19 -5.31 -25.49
C ASP A 163 10.62 -6.74 -25.53
N LEU A 164 9.78 -7.11 -24.55
CA LEU A 164 9.14 -8.42 -24.48
C LEU A 164 7.88 -8.49 -25.35
N PRO A 165 7.47 -9.70 -25.79
CA PRO A 165 6.13 -9.92 -26.32
C PRO A 165 5.05 -9.51 -25.31
N PHE A 166 3.90 -9.02 -25.79
CA PHE A 166 2.79 -8.58 -24.93
C PHE A 166 2.34 -9.66 -23.94
N GLY A 167 2.35 -10.94 -24.33
CA GLY A 167 1.97 -12.04 -23.44
C GLY A 167 2.89 -12.19 -22.23
N GLU A 168 4.20 -11.91 -22.40
CA GLU A 168 5.17 -11.86 -21.30
C GLU A 168 4.89 -10.67 -20.39
N VAL A 169 4.64 -9.49 -20.96
CA VAL A 169 4.32 -8.26 -20.23
C VAL A 169 3.06 -8.46 -19.38
N ALA A 170 1.99 -9.01 -19.97
CA ALA A 170 0.75 -9.29 -19.28
C ALA A 170 0.96 -10.26 -18.11
N ARG A 171 1.75 -11.32 -18.29
CA ARG A 171 2.08 -12.24 -17.19
C ARG A 171 2.83 -11.55 -16.05
N VAL A 172 3.87 -10.78 -16.36
CA VAL A 172 4.66 -10.06 -15.35
C VAL A 172 3.74 -9.13 -14.56
N LEU A 173 2.95 -8.30 -15.27
CA LEU A 173 2.03 -7.38 -14.63
C LEU A 173 0.97 -8.08 -13.78
N SER A 174 0.32 -9.12 -14.29
CA SER A 174 -0.70 -9.87 -13.55
C SER A 174 -0.13 -10.54 -12.29
N SER A 175 1.08 -11.07 -12.35
CA SER A 175 1.75 -11.66 -11.18
C SER A 175 2.07 -10.57 -10.16
N GLU A 176 2.83 -9.55 -10.56
CA GLU A 176 3.30 -8.52 -9.64
C GLU A 176 2.15 -7.75 -8.99
N GLU A 177 1.08 -7.44 -9.73
CA GLU A 177 -0.08 -6.76 -9.14
C GLU A 177 -0.89 -7.65 -8.19
N SER A 178 -0.91 -8.97 -8.42
CA SER A 178 -1.50 -9.92 -7.45
C SER A 178 -0.64 -10.02 -6.18
N ASP A 179 0.68 -10.01 -6.34
CA ASP A 179 1.64 -10.15 -5.24
C ASP A 179 1.73 -8.89 -4.38
N VAL A 180 1.53 -7.70 -4.97
CA VAL A 180 1.55 -6.43 -4.23
C VAL A 180 0.51 -6.40 -3.10
N GLN A 181 -0.68 -6.96 -3.32
CA GLN A 181 -1.70 -7.05 -2.26
C GLN A 181 -1.26 -7.94 -1.09
N GLY A 182 -0.33 -8.86 -1.33
CA GLY A 182 0.29 -9.74 -0.33
C GLY A 182 1.61 -9.23 0.26
N THR A 183 2.15 -8.11 -0.23
CA THR A 183 3.51 -7.67 0.13
C THR A 183 3.60 -6.19 0.55
N ASP A 184 2.69 -5.34 0.09
CA ASP A 184 2.65 -3.92 0.48
C ASP A 184 1.84 -3.72 1.77
N PRO A 185 2.46 -3.27 2.86
CA PRO A 185 1.80 -3.08 4.16
C PRO A 185 0.64 -2.08 4.14
N VAL A 186 0.74 -1.02 3.34
CA VAL A 186 -0.29 0.02 3.24
C VAL A 186 -1.51 -0.56 2.55
N ILE A 187 -1.31 -1.27 1.43
CA ILE A 187 -2.40 -1.91 0.69
C ILE A 187 -3.08 -2.99 1.55
N GLN A 188 -2.30 -3.80 2.27
CA GLN A 188 -2.86 -4.80 3.20
C GLN A 188 -3.73 -4.17 4.27
N LEU A 189 -3.27 -3.08 4.89
CA LEU A 189 -4.07 -2.35 5.87
C LEU A 189 -5.34 -1.75 5.27
N GLN A 190 -5.27 -1.18 4.07
CA GLN A 190 -6.43 -0.63 3.38
C GLN A 190 -7.49 -1.72 3.12
N ILE A 191 -7.07 -2.90 2.63
CA ILE A 191 -7.95 -4.06 2.39
C ILE A 191 -8.56 -4.55 3.71
N ALA A 192 -7.73 -4.73 4.75
CA ALA A 192 -8.17 -5.20 6.06
C ALA A 192 -9.21 -4.26 6.69
N LEU A 193 -8.97 -2.94 6.65
CA LEU A 193 -9.91 -1.95 7.19
C LEU A 193 -11.21 -1.90 6.39
N GLN A 194 -11.14 -1.96 5.06
CA GLN A 194 -12.33 -2.00 4.22
C GLN A 194 -13.20 -3.23 4.52
N ALA A 195 -12.57 -4.40 4.71
CA ALA A 195 -13.26 -5.63 5.07
C ALA A 195 -13.84 -5.60 6.51
N ALA A 196 -13.11 -5.02 7.46
CA ALA A 196 -13.54 -4.92 8.85
C ALA A 196 -14.66 -3.90 9.08
N PHE A 197 -14.72 -2.83 8.28
CA PHE A 197 -15.64 -1.71 8.47
C PHE A 197 -16.44 -1.33 7.21
N PRO A 198 -17.22 -2.27 6.62
CA PRO A 198 -17.94 -2.03 5.38
C PRO A 198 -19.03 -0.95 5.51
N ALA A 199 -19.53 -0.70 6.73
CA ALA A 199 -20.59 0.27 7.01
C ALA A 199 -20.09 1.65 7.49
N ASP A 200 -18.78 1.82 7.74
CA ASP A 200 -18.25 3.12 8.18
C ASP A 200 -18.20 4.12 7.02
N ARG A 201 -19.15 5.05 6.98
CA ARG A 201 -19.27 6.02 5.89
C ARG A 201 -18.01 6.86 5.66
N ARG A 202 -17.28 7.22 6.72
CA ARG A 202 -16.08 8.07 6.60
C ARG A 202 -14.93 7.28 6.01
N LEU A 203 -14.78 6.02 6.42
CA LEU A 203 -13.82 5.12 5.79
C LEU A 203 -14.19 4.87 4.33
N GLN A 204 -15.46 4.62 4.02
CA GLN A 204 -15.90 4.39 2.63
C GLN A 204 -15.67 5.63 1.74
N GLU A 205 -15.76 6.84 2.28
CA GLU A 205 -15.38 8.06 1.56
C GLU A 205 -13.88 8.09 1.19
N LEU A 206 -13.00 7.70 2.13
CA LEU A 206 -11.56 7.59 1.90
C LEU A 206 -11.23 6.49 0.89
N VAL A 207 -11.84 5.30 1.05
CA VAL A 207 -11.69 4.17 0.14
C VAL A 207 -12.11 4.57 -1.28
N ARG A 208 -13.28 5.21 -1.44
CA ARG A 208 -13.76 5.66 -2.74
C ARG A 208 -12.79 6.65 -3.39
N ALA A 209 -12.32 7.66 -2.65
CA ALA A 209 -11.38 8.64 -3.19
C ALA A 209 -10.06 7.97 -3.63
N ASN A 210 -9.53 7.05 -2.82
CA ASN A 210 -8.33 6.29 -3.17
C ASN A 210 -8.54 5.42 -4.42
N TYR A 211 -9.70 4.74 -4.50
CA TYR A 211 -10.06 3.90 -5.63
C TYR A 211 -10.22 4.70 -6.93
N GLU A 212 -10.85 5.87 -6.87
CA GLU A 212 -10.99 6.77 -8.03
C GLU A 212 -9.63 7.23 -8.57
N HIS A 213 -8.68 7.54 -7.67
CA HIS A 213 -7.31 7.87 -8.06
C HIS A 213 -6.58 6.67 -8.67
N ARG A 214 -6.70 5.50 -8.06
CA ARG A 214 -6.09 4.25 -8.55
C ARG A 214 -6.60 3.89 -9.96
N LEU A 215 -7.91 3.99 -10.18
CA LEU A 215 -8.51 3.72 -11.49
C LEU A 215 -7.99 4.68 -12.57
N GLU A 216 -7.88 5.96 -12.25
CA GLU A 216 -7.40 6.96 -13.18
C GLU A 216 -5.92 6.72 -13.57
N ALA A 217 -5.09 6.37 -12.59
CA ALA A 217 -3.68 6.05 -12.84
C ALA A 217 -3.53 4.80 -13.72
N TRP A 218 -4.26 3.72 -13.40
CA TRP A 218 -4.23 2.50 -14.20
C TRP A 218 -4.81 2.68 -15.59
N ALA A 219 -5.86 3.48 -15.77
CA ALA A 219 -6.41 3.77 -17.08
C ALA A 219 -5.34 4.33 -18.02
N ARG A 220 -4.51 5.26 -17.54
CA ARG A 220 -3.40 5.83 -18.33
C ARG A 220 -2.33 4.79 -18.63
N ILE A 221 -1.96 3.97 -17.66
CA ILE A 221 -0.99 2.88 -17.86
C ILE A 221 -1.49 1.90 -18.94
N TYR A 222 -2.77 1.52 -18.90
CA TYR A 222 -3.35 0.62 -19.88
C TYR A 222 -3.51 1.26 -21.26
N GLU A 223 -3.77 2.57 -21.32
CA GLU A 223 -3.74 3.34 -22.57
C GLU A 223 -2.35 3.35 -23.20
N ASP A 224 -1.31 3.64 -22.42
CA ASP A 224 0.10 3.61 -22.88
C ASP A 224 0.49 2.21 -23.40
N VAL A 225 0.12 1.14 -22.68
CA VAL A 225 0.36 -0.25 -23.13
C VAL A 225 -0.40 -0.54 -24.42
N ALA A 226 -1.65 -0.11 -24.52
CA ALA A 226 -2.45 -0.36 -25.71
C ALA A 226 -1.87 0.35 -26.93
N GLU A 227 -1.42 1.60 -26.78
CA GLU A 227 -0.73 2.32 -27.84
C GLU A 227 0.57 1.62 -28.24
N ALA A 228 1.42 1.26 -27.27
CA ALA A 228 2.71 0.65 -27.53
C ALA A 228 2.59 -0.67 -28.33
N PHE A 229 1.66 -1.54 -27.94
CA PHE A 229 1.46 -2.87 -28.54
C PHE A 229 0.41 -2.90 -29.66
N GLY A 230 -0.22 -1.76 -29.98
CA GLY A 230 -1.29 -1.70 -30.97
C GLY A 230 -2.53 -2.52 -30.57
N LEU A 231 -2.86 -2.54 -29.28
CA LEU A 231 -4.10 -3.11 -28.77
C LEU A 231 -5.26 -2.16 -29.07
N ARG A 232 -6.44 -2.73 -29.25
CA ARG A 232 -7.66 -2.00 -29.56
C ARG A 232 -8.64 -2.19 -28.40
N VAL A 233 -9.29 -1.11 -28.00
CA VAL A 233 -10.51 -1.20 -27.20
C VAL A 233 -11.68 -1.12 -28.17
N THR A 234 -12.02 -2.26 -28.79
CA THR A 234 -12.93 -2.31 -29.95
C THR A 234 -14.41 -2.21 -29.58
N ARG A 235 -14.75 -2.39 -28.30
CA ARG A 235 -16.15 -2.40 -27.89
C ARG A 235 -16.67 -0.98 -27.71
N ALA A 236 -17.60 -0.59 -28.58
CA ALA A 236 -18.29 0.69 -28.49
C ALA A 236 -18.81 0.94 -27.06
N GLY A 237 -18.37 2.04 -26.46
CA GLY A 237 -18.77 2.47 -25.11
C GLY A 237 -17.85 2.03 -23.96
N PHE A 238 -16.76 1.28 -24.21
CA PHE A 238 -15.75 1.02 -23.19
C PHE A 238 -14.64 2.08 -23.22
N THR A 239 -14.29 2.58 -22.04
CA THR A 239 -13.14 3.47 -21.80
C THR A 239 -12.00 2.71 -21.12
N PHE A 240 -10.77 3.23 -21.18
CA PHE A 240 -9.65 2.65 -20.42
C PHE A 240 -9.88 2.66 -18.90
N ARG A 241 -10.73 3.57 -18.40
CA ARG A 241 -11.20 3.56 -17.02
C ARG A 241 -12.05 2.33 -16.70
N ASP A 242 -12.92 1.92 -17.63
CA ASP A 242 -13.71 0.69 -17.49
C ASP A 242 -12.81 -0.55 -17.52
N VAL A 243 -11.80 -0.55 -18.41
CA VAL A 243 -10.77 -1.60 -18.46
C VAL A 243 -10.03 -1.69 -17.12
N ALA A 244 -9.62 -0.56 -16.55
CA ALA A 244 -8.97 -0.52 -15.25
C ALA A 244 -9.85 -1.03 -14.11
N ALA A 245 -11.16 -0.72 -14.14
CA ALA A 245 -12.10 -1.25 -13.17
C ALA A 245 -12.23 -2.77 -13.25
N VAL A 246 -12.29 -3.33 -14.46
CA VAL A 246 -12.37 -4.78 -14.67
C VAL A 246 -11.10 -5.48 -14.19
N TYR A 247 -9.92 -5.01 -14.58
CA TYR A 247 -8.67 -5.64 -14.18
C TYR A 247 -8.43 -5.52 -12.66
N ASN A 248 -8.72 -4.37 -12.04
CA ASN A 248 -8.65 -4.27 -10.57
C ASN A 248 -9.59 -5.28 -9.89
N THR A 249 -10.82 -5.44 -10.40
CA THR A 249 -11.77 -6.44 -9.87
C THR A 249 -11.22 -7.87 -9.97
N ILE A 250 -10.55 -8.19 -11.08
CA ILE A 250 -9.91 -9.50 -11.27
C ILE A 250 -8.79 -9.70 -10.24
N VAL A 251 -7.88 -8.75 -10.11
CA VAL A 251 -6.72 -8.85 -9.19
C VAL A 251 -7.20 -8.94 -7.74
N GLU A 252 -8.11 -8.06 -7.31
CA GLU A 252 -8.70 -8.08 -5.97
C GLU A 252 -9.43 -9.40 -5.67
N GLY A 253 -10.23 -9.90 -6.62
CA GLY A 253 -10.95 -11.15 -6.47
C GLY A 253 -10.03 -12.38 -6.40
N VAL A 254 -8.93 -12.38 -7.17
CA VAL A 254 -7.93 -13.46 -7.12
C VAL A 254 -7.17 -13.42 -5.80
N HIS A 255 -6.75 -12.24 -5.34
CA HIS A 255 -6.08 -12.09 -4.05
C HIS A 255 -6.97 -12.57 -2.89
N GLN A 256 -8.22 -12.13 -2.81
CA GLN A 256 -9.14 -12.57 -1.75
C GLN A 256 -9.30 -14.10 -1.72
N ARG A 257 -9.35 -14.74 -2.89
CA ARG A 257 -9.41 -16.21 -2.98
C ARG A 257 -8.10 -16.86 -2.55
N LEU A 258 -6.96 -16.33 -2.95
CA LEU A 258 -5.64 -16.82 -2.55
C LEU A 258 -5.44 -16.76 -1.04
N THR A 259 -5.87 -15.67 -0.39
CA THR A 259 -5.81 -15.51 1.07
C THR A 259 -6.69 -16.54 1.78
N ALA A 260 -7.89 -16.81 1.25
CA ALA A 260 -8.81 -17.79 1.84
C ALA A 260 -8.41 -19.25 1.55
N HIS A 261 -7.84 -19.51 0.37
CA HIS A 261 -7.51 -20.84 -0.11
C HIS A 261 -6.32 -20.75 -1.11
N PRO A 262 -5.07 -20.89 -0.65
CA PRO A 262 -3.88 -20.65 -1.47
C PRO A 262 -3.82 -21.45 -2.77
N SER A 263 -4.41 -22.65 -2.81
CA SER A 263 -4.44 -23.47 -4.03
C SER A 263 -5.43 -23.00 -5.10
N LEU A 264 -6.33 -22.05 -4.81
CA LEU A 264 -7.36 -21.57 -5.77
C LEU A 264 -6.91 -20.43 -6.68
N GLY A 265 -5.73 -19.85 -6.48
CA GLY A 265 -5.19 -18.83 -7.39
C GLY A 265 -4.41 -19.39 -8.57
N LEU A 266 -4.21 -20.71 -8.60
CA LEU A 266 -3.63 -21.42 -9.73
C LEU A 266 -4.71 -22.30 -10.38
N LEU A 267 -4.69 -22.33 -11.71
CA LEU A 267 -5.44 -23.31 -12.50
C LEU A 267 -4.76 -24.69 -12.42
N GLU A 268 -5.47 -25.73 -12.86
CA GLU A 268 -4.94 -27.11 -12.86
C GLU A 268 -3.63 -27.24 -13.66
N ASP A 269 -3.44 -26.39 -14.67
CA ASP A 269 -2.23 -26.32 -15.49
C ASP A 269 -1.10 -25.46 -14.90
N GLY A 270 -1.30 -24.92 -13.69
CA GLY A 270 -0.34 -24.09 -12.97
C GLY A 270 -0.34 -22.62 -13.37
N ARG A 271 -1.18 -22.18 -14.31
CA ARG A 271 -1.30 -20.75 -14.65
C ARG A 271 -2.01 -19.98 -13.54
N SER A 272 -1.62 -18.72 -13.35
CA SER A 272 -2.31 -17.81 -12.46
C SER A 272 -3.73 -17.53 -12.96
N LEU A 273 -4.72 -17.63 -12.07
CA LEU A 273 -6.11 -17.27 -12.37
C LEU A 273 -6.23 -15.80 -12.80
N ALA A 274 -5.41 -14.90 -12.24
CA ALA A 274 -5.41 -13.49 -12.63
C ALA A 274 -4.94 -13.31 -14.09
N LEU A 275 -3.91 -14.05 -14.50
CA LEU A 275 -3.44 -14.03 -15.88
C LEU A 275 -4.52 -14.57 -16.83
N GLU A 276 -5.13 -15.70 -16.53
CA GLU A 276 -6.17 -16.28 -17.40
C GLU A 276 -7.35 -15.32 -17.60
N MET A 277 -7.84 -14.73 -16.51
CA MET A 277 -8.93 -13.75 -16.58
C MET A 277 -8.52 -12.49 -17.35
N THR A 278 -7.27 -12.05 -17.21
CA THR A 278 -6.70 -10.94 -17.99
C THR A 278 -6.65 -11.28 -19.48
N MET A 279 -6.21 -12.49 -19.84
CA MET A 279 -6.16 -12.98 -21.22
C MET A 279 -7.55 -12.96 -21.86
N MET A 280 -8.52 -13.62 -21.23
CA MET A 280 -9.90 -13.70 -21.72
C MET A 280 -10.54 -12.31 -21.90
N MET A 281 -10.31 -11.41 -20.94
CA MET A 281 -10.85 -10.06 -21.03
C MET A 281 -10.18 -9.24 -22.14
N THR A 282 -8.86 -9.38 -22.31
CA THR A 282 -8.12 -8.68 -23.36
C THR A 282 -8.56 -9.14 -24.75
N GLU A 283 -8.69 -10.45 -24.97
CA GLU A 283 -9.28 -10.99 -26.21
C GLU A 283 -10.67 -10.41 -26.46
N LYS A 284 -11.49 -10.30 -25.41
CA LYS A 284 -12.85 -9.80 -25.54
C LYS A 284 -12.90 -8.31 -25.89
N LEU A 285 -11.96 -7.51 -25.39
CA LEU A 285 -11.87 -6.07 -25.66
C LEU A 285 -11.25 -5.79 -27.03
N ASP A 286 -10.24 -6.57 -27.43
CA ASP A 286 -9.49 -6.36 -28.65
C ASP A 286 -10.13 -7.02 -29.88
N GLY A 287 -10.74 -8.18 -29.68
CA GLY A 287 -11.40 -8.95 -30.74
C GLY A 287 -10.46 -9.91 -31.51
N ARG A 288 -9.14 -9.83 -31.29
CA ARG A 288 -8.17 -10.83 -31.74
C ARG A 288 -8.00 -11.97 -30.72
N PRO A 289 -7.68 -13.20 -31.16
CA PRO A 289 -7.37 -14.30 -30.24
C PRO A 289 -6.03 -14.06 -29.53
N TRP A 290 -5.88 -14.63 -28.33
CA TRP A 290 -4.70 -14.44 -27.49
C TRP A 290 -3.42 -14.92 -28.17
N SER A 291 -3.50 -15.96 -29.01
CA SER A 291 -2.35 -16.43 -29.79
C SER A 291 -1.77 -15.36 -30.72
N GLU A 292 -2.59 -14.42 -31.19
CA GLU A 292 -2.11 -13.27 -31.97
C GLU A 292 -1.66 -12.12 -31.06
N LEU A 293 -2.40 -11.87 -29.98
CA LEU A 293 -2.10 -10.78 -29.04
C LEU A 293 -0.79 -11.01 -28.29
N ALA A 294 -0.53 -12.22 -27.84
CA ALA A 294 0.63 -12.56 -27.03
C ALA A 294 1.97 -12.27 -27.73
N ASP A 295 2.00 -12.37 -29.06
CA ASP A 295 3.19 -12.16 -29.89
C ASP A 295 3.40 -10.70 -30.32
N LEU A 296 2.48 -9.80 -29.98
CA LEU A 296 2.63 -8.37 -30.28
C LEU A 296 3.89 -7.81 -29.63
N ARG A 297 4.58 -6.93 -30.36
CA ARG A 297 5.82 -6.26 -29.94
C ARG A 297 5.60 -4.76 -29.98
N ALA A 298 6.12 -4.06 -28.98
CA ALA A 298 6.04 -2.60 -28.96
C ALA A 298 6.70 -2.00 -30.22
N GLY A 299 6.05 -1.01 -30.84
CA GLY A 299 6.66 -0.23 -31.93
C GLY A 299 6.86 -0.93 -33.28
N ARG A 300 6.37 -2.16 -33.48
CA ARG A 300 6.19 -2.74 -34.82
C ARG A 300 4.73 -2.61 -35.24
N GLY A 301 4.32 -1.40 -35.60
CA GLY A 301 3.10 -1.24 -36.40
C GLY A 301 3.15 -2.16 -37.62
N PRO A 302 2.01 -2.71 -38.08
CA PRO A 302 1.99 -3.54 -39.28
C PRO A 302 2.64 -2.74 -40.40
N ARG A 303 3.68 -3.30 -41.04
CA ARG A 303 4.16 -2.77 -42.31
C ARG A 303 2.96 -2.84 -43.25
N GLY A 304 2.40 -1.67 -43.57
CA GLY A 304 1.40 -1.52 -44.63
C GLY A 304 1.94 -1.99 -45.96
#